data_AF-A0A6M3L7U0-F1
#
_entry.id   AF-A0A6M3L7U0-F1
#
_cell.length_a   1.000
_cell.length_b   1.000
_cell.length_c   1.000
_cell.angle_alpha   90.00
_cell.angle_beta   90.00
_cell.angle_gamma   90.00
#
_symmetry.space_group_name_H-M   'P 1'
#
loop_
_entity.id
_entity.type
_entity.pdbx_description
1 polymer ?
#
loop_
_entity_poly.entity_id
_entity_poly.type
_entity_poly.pdbx_seq_one_letter_code
_entity_poly.pdbx_strand_id
1 'polypeptide(L)'
;MDLEQLGVAVVAAFVLMKLTEALLVPLWERLKWDRFYLLYVTVVICGGLAWFTGLNFLPIFAKAPLVGRILSCLAMGFGPSFLWDLSDRPEPATVPVVLMVEQPTTAAVESSDAD
;
A
#
# COMPACT_ATOMS: atom_id res chain seq x y z
N MET A 1 11.96 6.16 -1.29
CA MET A 1 12.55 5.32 -0.23
C MET A 1 13.47 4.34 -0.93
N ASP A 2 14.61 4.01 -0.36
CA ASP A 2 15.43 2.93 -0.89
C ASP A 2 14.75 1.58 -0.65
N LEU A 3 14.90 0.62 -1.57
CA LEU A 3 14.27 -0.70 -1.50
C LEU A 3 14.60 -1.43 -0.19
N GLU A 4 15.81 -1.23 0.33
CA GLU A 4 16.25 -1.78 1.62
C GLU A 4 15.46 -1.22 2.81
N GLN A 5 15.24 0.10 2.85
CA GLN A 5 14.44 0.73 3.91
C GLN A 5 12.98 0.30 3.86
N LEU A 6 12.43 0.16 2.65
CA LEU A 6 11.10 -0.38 2.47
C LEU A 6 11.00 -1.83 2.92
N GLY A 7 11.96 -2.68 2.54
CA GLY A 7 12.01 -4.08 2.96
C GLY A 7 12.02 -4.21 4.48
N VAL A 8 12.89 -3.44 5.15
CA VAL A 8 12.95 -3.40 6.62
C VAL A 8 11.63 -2.90 7.23
N ALA A 9 11.04 -1.84 6.66
CA ALA A 9 9.78 -1.29 7.15
C ALA A 9 8.63 -2.29 7.04
N VAL A 10 8.50 -2.98 5.90
CA VAL A 10 7.46 -3.97 5.64
C VAL A 10 7.63 -5.18 6.55
N VAL A 11 8.86 -5.69 6.71
CA VAL A 11 9.14 -6.82 7.61
C VAL A 11 8.86 -6.44 9.07
N ALA A 12 9.32 -5.26 9.51
CA ALA A 12 9.05 -4.77 10.86
C ALA A 12 7.55 -4.60 11.13
N ALA A 13 6.83 -3.99 10.20
CA ALA A 13 5.38 -3.83 10.28
C ALA A 13 4.66 -5.19 10.33
N PHE A 14 5.10 -6.15 9.52
CA PHE A 14 4.54 -7.51 9.52
C PHE A 14 4.75 -8.23 10.85
N VAL A 15 5.97 -8.17 11.40
CA VAL A 15 6.30 -8.77 12.70
C VAL A 15 5.46 -8.13 13.82
N LEU A 16 5.37 -6.79 13.85
CA LEU A 16 4.57 -6.07 14.83
C LEU A 16 3.08 -6.40 14.70
N MET A 17 2.57 -6.50 13.47
CA MET A 17 1.18 -6.87 13.22
C MET A 17 0.90 -8.30 13.70
N LYS A 18 1.78 -9.26 13.41
CA LYS A 18 1.64 -10.65 13.87
C LYS A 18 1.78 -10.81 15.37
N LEU A 19 2.69 -10.07 15.99
CA LEU A 19 2.83 -10.04 17.45
C LEU A 19 1.57 -9.46 18.10
N THR A 20 1.05 -8.35 17.54
CA THR A 20 -0.17 -7.71 18.04
C THR A 20 -1.36 -8.64 17.87
N GLU A 21 -1.53 -9.29 16.71
CA GLU A 21 -2.59 -10.26 16.45
C GLU A 21 -2.50 -11.45 17.41
N ALA A 22 -1.31 -12.04 17.59
CA ALA A 22 -1.10 -13.15 18.53
C ALA A 22 -1.41 -12.79 19.99
N LEU A 23 -1.25 -11.51 20.37
CA LEU A 23 -1.58 -11.03 21.71
C LEU A 23 -3.06 -10.63 21.84
N LEU A 24 -3.65 -10.08 20.77
CA LEU A 24 -5.05 -9.63 20.79
C LEU A 24 -6.05 -10.77 20.67
N VAL A 25 -5.78 -11.77 19.82
CA VAL A 25 -6.66 -12.93 19.63
C VAL A 25 -7.02 -13.62 20.96
N PRO A 26 -6.07 -14.01 21.83
CA PRO A 26 -6.41 -14.66 23.10
C PRO A 26 -7.12 -13.72 24.08
N LEU A 27 -6.83 -12.42 24.03
CA LEU A 27 -7.48 -11.43 24.88
C LEU A 27 -8.94 -11.19 24.43
N TRP A 28 -9.21 -11.25 23.12
CA TRP A 28 -10.52 -11.00 22.54
C TRP A 28 -11.48 -12.18 22.66
N GLU A 29 -10.98 -13.41 22.56
CA GLU A 29 -11.77 -14.63 22.83
C GLU A 29 -12.39 -14.62 24.23
N ARG A 30 -11.74 -13.95 25.19
CA ARG A 30 -12.25 -13.77 26.56
C ARG A 30 -13.28 -12.64 26.68
N LEU A 31 -13.24 -11.63 25.80
CA LEU A 31 -13.97 -10.37 25.97
C LEU A 31 -15.22 -10.23 25.08
N LYS A 32 -15.36 -11.02 24.01
CA LYS A 32 -16.50 -11.01 23.07
C LYS A 32 -16.91 -9.60 22.58
N TRP A 33 -15.96 -8.71 22.34
CA TRP A 33 -16.25 -7.35 21.88
C TRP A 33 -16.44 -7.24 20.37
N ASP A 34 -17.05 -6.11 19.96
CA ASP A 34 -17.35 -5.77 18.58
C ASP A 34 -16.09 -5.53 17.74
N ARG A 35 -16.07 -6.04 16.50
CA ARG A 35 -14.89 -6.01 15.61
C ARG A 35 -14.35 -4.60 15.34
N PHE A 36 -15.20 -3.58 15.45
CA PHE A 36 -14.81 -2.18 15.23
C PHE A 36 -13.77 -1.69 16.25
N TYR A 37 -13.90 -2.11 17.51
CA TYR A 37 -12.93 -1.77 18.55
C TYR A 37 -11.59 -2.47 18.35
N LEU A 38 -11.60 -3.62 17.70
CA LEU A 38 -10.41 -4.43 17.41
C LEU A 38 -9.43 -3.67 16.51
N LEU A 39 -9.96 -2.93 15.53
CA LEU A 39 -9.17 -2.04 14.66
C LEU A 39 -8.48 -0.92 15.46
N TYR A 40 -9.23 -0.22 16.32
CA TYR A 40 -8.66 0.86 17.13
C TYR A 40 -7.62 0.35 18.12
N VAL A 41 -7.87 -0.77 18.78
CA VAL A 41 -6.95 -1.36 19.75
C VAL A 41 -5.68 -1.87 19.04
N THR A 42 -5.81 -2.53 17.89
CA THR A 42 -4.65 -2.96 17.09
C THR A 42 -3.82 -1.77 16.63
N VAL A 43 -4.43 -0.70 16.12
CA VAL A 43 -3.71 0.51 15.69
C VAL A 43 -2.97 1.15 16.88
N VAL A 44 -3.60 1.25 18.05
CA VAL A 44 -2.97 1.85 19.24
C VAL A 44 -1.82 1.00 19.77
N ILE A 45 -1.99 -0.32 19.85
CA ILE A 45 -0.93 -1.22 20.35
C ILE A 45 0.19 -1.36 19.33
N CYS A 46 -0.13 -1.61 18.07
CA CYS A 46 0.86 -1.75 17.00
C CYS A 46 1.60 -0.43 16.76
N GLY A 47 0.88 0.71 16.74
CA GLY A 47 1.47 2.04 16.67
C GLY A 47 2.32 2.39 17.90
N GLY A 48 1.87 1.97 19.09
CA GLY A 48 2.64 2.11 20.33
C GLY A 48 3.93 1.29 20.34
N LEU A 49 3.89 0.04 19.87
CA LEU A 49 5.08 -0.80 19.72
C LEU A 49 6.01 -0.28 18.62
N ALA A 50 5.44 0.15 17.49
CA ALA A 50 6.14 0.81 16.40
C ALA A 50 6.89 2.06 16.87
N TRP A 51 6.34 2.82 17.82
CA TRP A 51 7.01 4.00 18.39
C TRP A 51 8.38 3.66 18.98
N PHE A 52 8.51 2.52 19.67
CA PHE A 52 9.78 2.09 20.27
C PHE A 52 10.84 1.71 19.23
N THR A 53 10.45 1.40 17.99
CA THR A 53 11.41 1.08 16.92
C THR A 53 12.22 2.30 16.47
N GLY A 54 11.75 3.51 16.75
CA GLY A 54 12.47 4.73 16.36
C GLY A 54 12.46 5.03 14.87
N LEU A 55 11.77 4.21 14.07
CA LEU A 55 11.84 4.27 12.61
C LEU A 55 11.01 5.43 12.06
N ASN A 56 11.61 6.16 11.12
CA ASN A 56 10.92 7.15 10.29
C ASN A 56 11.16 6.78 8.83
N PHE A 57 10.15 6.18 8.21
CA PHE A 57 10.27 5.68 6.83
C PHE A 57 9.98 6.78 5.81
N LEU A 58 9.35 7.89 6.21
CA LEU A 58 8.87 8.93 5.31
C LEU A 58 9.96 9.98 5.04
N PRO A 59 10.64 9.96 3.87
CA PRO A 59 11.73 10.88 3.58
C PRO A 59 11.26 12.33 3.42
N ILE A 60 9.97 12.54 3.12
CA ILE A 60 9.34 13.87 3.00
C ILE A 60 9.39 14.63 4.33
N PHE A 61 9.43 13.92 5.46
CA PHE A 61 9.49 14.51 6.79
C PHE A 61 10.91 14.51 7.38
N ALA A 62 11.97 14.46 6.57
CA ALA A 62 13.36 14.50 7.05
C ALA A 62 13.66 15.74 7.93
N LYS A 63 13.06 16.90 7.61
CA LYS A 63 13.19 18.13 8.40
C LYS A 63 12.30 18.18 9.66
N ALA A 64 11.35 17.26 9.79
CA ALA A 64 10.43 17.15 10.91
C ALA A 64 10.34 15.67 11.36
N PRO A 65 11.41 15.12 11.95
CA PRO A 65 11.54 13.68 12.21
C PRO A 65 10.46 13.14 13.17
N LEU A 66 9.93 13.99 14.05
CA LEU A 66 8.85 13.63 14.97
C LEU A 66 7.53 13.36 14.23
N VAL A 67 7.19 14.21 13.25
CA VAL A 67 5.96 14.08 12.44
C VAL A 67 6.06 12.86 11.55
N GLY A 68 7.21 12.65 10.90
CA GLY A 68 7.46 11.46 10.09
C GLY A 68 7.38 10.16 10.89
N ARG A 69 7.86 10.17 12.15
CA ARG A 69 7.78 9.03 13.06
C ARG A 69 6.35 8.73 13.50
N ILE A 70 5.54 9.74 13.84
CA ILE A 70 4.12 9.54 14.19
C ILE A 70 3.37 8.93 13.00
N LEU A 71 3.54 9.50 11.81
CA LEU A 71 2.92 8.97 10.58
C LEU A 71 3.40 7.56 10.24
N SER A 72 4.69 7.26 10.47
CA SER A 72 5.24 5.91 10.29
C SER A 72 4.62 4.90 11.26
N CYS A 73 4.35 5.30 12.52
CA CYS A 73 3.69 4.45 13.50
C CYS A 73 2.23 4.18 13.10
N LEU A 74 1.52 5.19 12.61
CA LEU A 74 0.16 5.03 12.09
C LEU A 74 0.14 4.12 10.87
N ALA A 75 1.06 4.32 9.92
CA ALA A 75 1.17 3.48 8.73
C ALA A 75 1.50 2.03 9.07
N MET A 76 2.39 1.77 10.03
CA MET A 76 2.63 0.42 10.56
C MET A 76 1.39 -0.18 11.24
N GLY A 77 0.60 0.65 11.93
CA GLY A 77 -0.67 0.24 12.54
C GLY A 77 -1.75 -0.15 11.52
N PHE A 78 -1.78 0.50 10.35
CA PHE A 78 -2.65 0.13 9.22
C PHE A 78 -2.19 -1.16 8.50
N GLY A 79 -0.92 -1.52 8.65
CA GLY A 79 -0.36 -2.78 8.19
C GLY A 79 0.58 -2.67 6.99
N PRO A 80 1.24 -3.77 6.63
CA PRO A 80 2.29 -3.80 5.61
C PRO A 80 1.78 -3.49 4.19
N SER A 81 0.52 -3.84 3.88
CA SER A 81 -0.09 -3.52 2.58
C SER A 81 -0.22 -2.01 2.36
N PHE A 82 -0.52 -1.26 3.43
CA PHE A 82 -0.61 0.20 3.37
C PHE A 82 0.76 0.85 3.16
N LEU A 83 1.82 0.29 3.77
CA LEU A 83 3.20 0.73 3.53
C LEU A 83 3.68 0.43 2.11
N TRP A 84 3.27 -0.71 1.55
CA TRP A 84 3.54 -1.05 0.15
C TRP A 84 2.86 -0.06 -0.79
N ASP A 85 1.57 0.20 -0.59
CA ASP A 85 0.78 1.15 -1.41
C ASP A 85 1.29 2.60 -1.31
N LEU A 86 1.80 3.01 -0.14
CA LEU A 86 2.45 4.32 0.04
C LEU A 86 3.77 4.47 -0.70
N SER A 87 4.46 3.36 -0.99
CA SER A 87 5.74 3.38 -1.70
C SER A 87 5.62 3.05 -3.18
N ASP A 88 4.57 2.34 -3.57
CA ASP A 88 4.23 2.12 -4.97
C ASP A 88 3.73 3.47 -5.51
N ARG A 89 4.63 4.26 -6.07
CA ARG A 89 4.22 5.44 -6.83
C ARG A 89 3.51 4.88 -8.06
N PRO A 90 2.23 5.21 -8.32
CA PRO A 90 1.68 4.93 -9.62
C PRO A 90 2.56 5.65 -10.63
N GLU A 91 3.37 4.88 -11.38
CA GLU A 91 3.98 5.39 -12.60
C GLU A 91 2.82 6.01 -13.38
N PRO A 92 2.93 7.28 -13.83
CA PRO A 92 1.90 7.84 -14.69
C PRO A 92 1.78 6.85 -15.84
N ALA A 93 0.63 6.16 -15.92
CA ALA A 93 0.36 5.19 -16.95
C ALA A 93 0.72 5.87 -18.26
N THR A 94 1.82 5.43 -18.87
CA THR A 94 2.15 5.87 -20.22
C THR A 94 1.14 5.11 -21.05
N VAL A 95 -0.07 5.65 -21.14
CA VAL A 95 -1.10 5.12 -22.02
C VAL A 95 -0.48 5.24 -23.40
N PRO A 96 -0.13 4.14 -24.10
CA PRO A 96 0.22 4.28 -25.49
C PRO A 96 -1.06 4.80 -26.14
N VAL A 97 -1.06 6.07 -26.55
CA VAL A 97 -2.06 6.61 -27.45
C VAL A 97 -1.87 5.82 -28.73
N VAL A 98 -2.58 4.71 -28.84
CA VAL A 98 -2.80 4.02 -30.10
C VAL A 98 -3.55 5.04 -30.94
N LEU A 99 -2.82 5.78 -31.78
CA LEU A 99 -3.41 6.47 -32.90
C LEU A 99 -4.11 5.39 -33.70
N MET A 100 -5.42 5.30 -33.54
CA MET A 100 -6.30 4.54 -34.40
C MET A 100 -6.17 5.21 -35.78
N VAL A 101 -5.17 4.77 -36.55
CA VAL A 101 -5.10 5.07 -37.97
C VAL A 101 -6.30 4.36 -38.56
N GLU A 102 -7.33 5.14 -38.85
CA GLU A 102 -8.49 4.72 -39.62
C GLU A 102 -7.95 4.02 -40.88
N GLN A 103 -8.12 2.69 -40.97
CA GLN A 103 -7.76 1.98 -42.19
C GLN A 103 -8.69 2.50 -43.29
N PRO A 104 -8.17 3.03 -44.42
CA PRO A 104 -9.02 3.33 -45.55
C PRO A 104 -9.57 1.98 -46.05
N THR A 105 -10.87 1.78 -45.89
CA THR A 105 -11.63 0.74 -46.57
C THR A 105 -11.39 0.91 -48.07
N THR A 106 -10.41 0.20 -48.61
CA THR A 106 -10.28 -0.05 -50.04
C THR A 106 -11.50 -0.87 -50.41
N ALA A 107 -12.51 -0.16 -50.93
CA ALA A 107 -13.63 -0.75 -51.62
C ALA A 107 -13.10 -1.72 -52.68
N ALA A 108 -13.46 -2.99 -52.53
CA ALA A 108 -13.31 -3.99 -53.57
C ALA A 108 -14.05 -3.50 -54.82
N VAL A 109 -13.29 -3.14 -55.85
CA VAL A 109 -13.81 -3.00 -57.21
C VAL A 109 -13.94 -4.42 -57.74
N GLU A 110 -15.14 -4.99 -57.59
CA GLU A 110 -15.57 -6.20 -58.27
C GLU A 110 -15.85 -5.84 -59.74
N SER A 111 -14.82 -5.90 -60.58
CA SER A 111 -14.94 -5.85 -62.03
C SER A 111 -15.41 -7.21 -62.54
N SER A 112 -16.72 -7.37 -62.63
CA SER A 112 -17.39 -8.42 -63.39
C SER A 112 -17.34 -8.05 -64.88
N ASP A 113 -16.30 -8.50 -65.58
CA ASP A 113 -16.30 -8.55 -67.05
C ASP A 113 -17.25 -9.65 -67.52
N ALA A 114 -18.36 -9.23 -68.11
CA ALA A 114 -19.23 -10.04 -68.97
C ALA A 114 -19.55 -9.19 -70.20
N ASP A 115 -18.77 -9.38 -71.27
CA ASP A 115 -19.16 -9.49 -72.70
C ASP A 115 -17.95 -9.28 -73.63
#